data_AF-A0A9N9NJ33-F1
#
_entry.id   AF-A0A9N9NJ33-F1
#
_cell.length_a   1.000
_cell.length_b   1.000
_cell.length_c   1.000
_cell.angle_alpha   90.00
_cell.angle_beta   90.00
_cell.angle_gamma   90.00
#
_symmetry.space_group_name_H-M   'P 1'
#
loop_
_entity.id
_entity.type
_entity.pdbx_description
1 polymer ?
#
loop_
_entity_poly.entity_id
_entity_poly.type
_entity_poly.pdbx_seq_one_letter_code
_entity_poly.pdbx_strand_id
1 'polypeptide(L)'
;MPSVNFSFDAYNDEQVRLMEEMCILVDENDKKIGADTKKNCVRRAAQRKLQHELGIKPHQVPIDDFTFLTRIHYLAPSDGIWGEHETAFIDSKSLHLVDYVLIIRANVDIEINPNEVKAVEYLSLEELRLKFENPG
;
A
#
# COMPACT_ATOMS: atom_id res chain seq x y z
N MET A 1 6.17 16.86 19.09
CA MET A 1 7.25 16.29 18.26
C MET A 1 7.21 16.96 16.89
N PRO A 2 8.34 17.30 16.27
CA PRO A 2 8.34 18.12 15.07
C PRO A 2 7.62 17.40 13.93
N SER A 3 6.74 18.14 13.24
CA SER A 3 6.08 17.74 12.01
C SER A 3 7.15 17.61 10.92
N VAL A 4 7.45 16.39 10.51
CA VAL A 4 8.26 16.15 9.31
C VAL A 4 7.37 16.52 8.13
N ASN A 5 7.58 17.70 7.56
CA ASN A 5 6.98 18.08 6.28
C ASN A 5 7.74 17.30 5.20
N PHE A 6 7.14 16.23 4.69
CA PHE A 6 7.59 15.61 3.45
C PHE A 6 7.30 16.59 2.32
N SER A 7 8.36 17.15 1.73
CA SER A 7 8.20 18.05 0.57
C SER A 7 7.72 17.26 -0.63
N PHE A 8 6.70 17.79 -1.31
CA PHE A 8 6.11 17.24 -2.53
C PHE A 8 6.96 17.48 -3.79
N ASP A 9 8.11 18.13 -3.67
CA ASP A 9 8.99 18.53 -4.79
C ASP A 9 9.73 17.37 -5.46
N ALA A 10 9.53 16.12 -5.01
CA ALA A 10 10.23 14.94 -5.51
C ALA A 10 9.45 14.14 -6.57
N TYR A 11 8.23 14.54 -6.92
CA TYR A 11 7.45 13.88 -7.97
C TYR A 11 7.74 14.49 -9.33
N ASN A 12 8.01 13.64 -10.33
CA ASN A 12 8.02 14.10 -11.70
C ASN A 12 6.58 14.26 -12.22
N ASP A 13 6.38 15.15 -13.19
CA ASP A 13 5.04 15.50 -13.71
C ASP A 13 4.26 14.29 -14.26
N GLU A 14 4.98 13.28 -14.77
CA GLU A 14 4.36 12.06 -15.29
C GLU A 14 3.80 11.17 -14.16
N GLN A 15 4.50 11.08 -13.03
CA GLN A 15 4.01 10.38 -11.84
C GLN A 15 2.76 11.07 -11.29
N VAL A 16 2.71 12.40 -11.28
CA VAL A 16 1.53 13.16 -10.85
C VAL A 16 0.35 12.87 -11.79
N ARG A 17 0.56 12.93 -13.11
CA ARG A 17 -0.49 12.65 -14.10
C ARG A 17 -1.06 11.23 -13.97
N LEU A 18 -0.20 10.24 -13.74
CA LEU A 18 -0.63 8.85 -13.58
C LEU A 18 -1.44 8.63 -12.28
N MET A 19 -1.23 9.45 -11.25
CA MET A 19 -2.01 9.40 -10.00
C MET A 19 -3.42 10.02 -10.14
N GLU A 20 -3.61 10.86 -11.17
CA GLU A 20 -4.89 11.48 -11.52
C GLU A 20 -5.76 10.59 -12.45
N GLU A 21 -5.23 9.44 -12.90
CA GLU A 21 -6.02 8.46 -13.66
C GLU A 21 -7.26 8.04 -12.89
N MET A 22 -8.40 7.92 -13.57
CA MET A 22 -9.66 7.51 -12.97
C MET A 22 -9.75 5.99 -12.90
N CYS A 23 -9.95 5.45 -11.71
CA CYS A 23 -10.22 4.05 -11.44
C CYS A 23 -11.71 3.83 -11.19
N ILE A 24 -12.22 2.66 -11.57
CA ILE A 24 -13.60 2.25 -11.29
C ILE A 24 -13.63 1.72 -9.85
N LEU A 25 -14.57 2.23 -9.06
CA LEU A 25 -14.87 1.66 -7.75
C LEU A 25 -15.88 0.54 -7.93
N VAL A 26 -15.60 -0.62 -7.34
CA VAL A 26 -16.49 -1.78 -7.28
C VAL A 26 -16.73 -2.20 -5.82
N ASP A 27 -17.85 -2.85 -5.55
CA ASP A 27 -18.12 -3.51 -4.27
C ASP A 27 -17.56 -4.94 -4.23
N GLU A 28 -17.83 -5.66 -3.14
CA GLU A 28 -17.39 -7.04 -2.92
C GLU A 28 -17.95 -8.06 -3.91
N ASN A 29 -19.00 -7.71 -4.66
CA ASN A 29 -19.63 -8.55 -5.68
C ASN A 29 -19.25 -8.12 -7.11
N ASP A 30 -18.15 -7.37 -7.26
CA ASP A 30 -17.65 -6.82 -8.53
C ASP A 30 -18.66 -5.87 -9.21
N LYS A 31 -19.59 -5.29 -8.45
CA LYS A 31 -20.56 -4.33 -8.98
C LYS A 31 -20.00 -2.92 -8.91
N LYS A 32 -20.02 -2.20 -10.02
CA LYS A 32 -19.63 -0.79 -10.10
C LYS A 32 -20.43 0.08 -9.12
N ILE A 33 -19.73 0.79 -8.25
CA ILE A 33 -20.27 1.77 -7.30
C ILE A 33 -19.89 3.21 -7.64
N GLY A 34 -18.84 3.45 -8.44
CA GLY A 34 -18.40 4.79 -8.78
C GLY A 34 -17.09 4.84 -9.56
N ALA A 35 -16.44 6.00 -9.52
CA ALA A 35 -15.08 6.20 -10.00
C ALA A 35 -14.37 7.21 -9.11
N ASP A 36 -13.08 7.01 -8.88
CA ASP A 36 -12.22 7.90 -8.08
C ASP A 36 -10.82 7.92 -8.69
N THR A 37 -9.98 8.86 -8.30
CA THR A 37 -8.59 8.92 -8.78
C THR A 37 -7.80 7.71 -8.27
N LYS A 38 -6.81 7.27 -9.03
CA LYS A 38 -5.89 6.19 -8.67
C LYS A 38 -5.28 6.41 -7.29
N LYS A 39 -4.90 7.66 -7.01
CA LYS A 39 -4.44 8.09 -5.68
C LYS A 39 -5.41 7.71 -4.55
N ASN A 40 -6.68 8.04 -4.70
CA ASN A 40 -7.68 7.76 -3.69
C ASN A 40 -8.03 6.27 -3.62
N CYS A 41 -8.05 5.57 -4.74
CA CYS A 41 -8.27 4.12 -4.76
C CYS A 41 -7.20 3.37 -3.96
N VAL A 42 -5.92 3.72 -4.14
CA VAL A 42 -4.81 3.11 -3.40
C VAL A 42 -4.93 3.40 -1.89
N ARG A 43 -5.26 4.63 -1.50
CA ARG A 43 -5.49 5.00 -0.09
C ARG A 43 -6.66 4.24 0.55
N ARG A 44 -7.78 4.12 -0.17
CA ARG A 44 -8.95 3.34 0.27
C ARG A 44 -8.61 1.86 0.40
N ALA A 45 -7.86 1.30 -0.54
CA ALA A 45 -7.40 -0.08 -0.48
C ALA A 45 -6.49 -0.33 0.74
N ALA A 46 -5.56 0.58 1.00
CA ALA A 46 -4.69 0.52 2.18
C ALA A 46 -5.50 0.57 3.49
N GLN A 47 -6.44 1.51 3.62
CA GLN A 47 -7.33 1.60 4.79
C GLN A 47 -8.12 0.30 5.00
N ARG A 48 -8.67 -0.28 3.93
CA ARG A 48 -9.41 -1.56 3.97
C ARG A 48 -8.52 -2.72 4.43
N LYS A 49 -7.28 -2.81 3.93
CA LYS A 49 -6.33 -3.88 4.28
C LYS A 49 -5.84 -3.75 5.72
N LEU A 50 -5.55 -2.53 6.20
CA LEU A 50 -5.22 -2.30 7.61
C LEU A 50 -6.34 -2.75 8.55
N GLN A 51 -7.59 -2.51 8.19
CA GLN A 51 -8.73 -3.01 8.96
C GLN A 51 -8.82 -4.54 8.94
N HIS A 52 -8.64 -5.16 7.77
CA HIS A 52 -8.78 -6.61 7.62
C HIS A 52 -7.66 -7.41 8.30
N GLU A 53 -6.42 -6.91 8.24
CA GLU A 53 -5.24 -7.64 8.72
C GLU A 53 -4.90 -7.30 10.17
N LEU A 54 -4.98 -6.00 10.53
CA LEU A 54 -4.55 -5.49 11.83
C LEU A 54 -5.72 -5.02 12.71
N GLY A 55 -6.96 -5.08 12.23
CA GLY A 55 -8.13 -4.63 12.97
C GLY A 55 -8.24 -3.11 13.15
N ILE A 56 -7.37 -2.34 12.50
CA ILE A 56 -7.31 -0.89 12.67
C ILE A 56 -8.57 -0.25 12.09
N LYS A 57 -9.33 0.46 12.91
CA LYS A 57 -10.62 1.02 12.50
C LYS A 57 -10.41 2.19 11.54
N PRO A 58 -11.21 2.34 10.47
CA PRO A 58 -11.05 3.39 9.46
C PRO A 58 -10.95 4.83 10.02
N HIS A 59 -11.62 5.12 11.13
CA HIS A 59 -11.59 6.44 11.76
C HIS A 59 -10.24 6.77 12.42
N GLN A 60 -9.42 5.78 12.76
CA GLN A 60 -8.07 5.97 13.32
C GLN A 60 -7.04 6.27 12.24
N VAL A 61 -7.36 5.95 10.98
CA VAL A 61 -6.50 6.15 9.80
C VAL A 61 -7.31 6.74 8.64
N PRO A 62 -7.77 8.00 8.74
CA PRO A 62 -8.46 8.67 7.64
C PRO A 62 -7.67 8.61 6.34
N ILE A 63 -8.36 8.41 5.21
CA ILE A 63 -7.70 8.24 3.90
C ILE A 63 -6.83 9.45 3.49
N ASP A 64 -7.16 10.64 3.99
CA ASP A 64 -6.44 11.88 3.67
C ASP A 64 -5.11 12.01 4.41
N ASP A 65 -4.94 11.28 5.51
CA ASP A 65 -3.71 11.28 6.33
C ASP A 65 -2.60 10.42 5.73
N PHE A 66 -2.92 9.59 4.72
CA PHE A 66 -1.92 8.81 4.00
C PHE A 66 -1.07 9.70 3.10
N THR A 67 0.22 9.76 3.39
CA THR A 67 1.22 10.39 2.56
C THR A 67 1.71 9.38 1.52
N PHE A 68 1.48 9.68 0.24
CA PHE A 68 2.15 8.94 -0.82
C PHE A 68 3.63 9.35 -0.83
N LEU A 69 4.54 8.39 -1.04
CA LEU A 69 5.98 8.64 -1.11
C LEU A 69 6.54 8.42 -2.52
N THR A 70 6.29 7.26 -3.13
CA THR A 70 6.80 6.92 -4.46
C THR A 70 6.14 5.65 -4.99
N ARG A 71 6.44 5.28 -6.24
CA ARG A 71 6.15 3.97 -6.81
C ARG A 71 7.43 3.18 -7.03
N ILE A 72 7.38 1.89 -6.72
CA ILE A 72 8.47 0.97 -7.02
C ILE A 72 7.98 0.07 -8.16
N HIS A 73 8.60 0.20 -9.32
CA HIS A 73 8.36 -0.68 -10.46
C HIS A 73 9.40 -1.78 -10.42
N TYR A 74 8.98 -3.03 -10.30
CA TYR A 74 9.91 -4.16 -10.32
C TYR A 74 9.38 -5.28 -11.19
N LEU A 75 10.31 -6.15 -11.58
CA LEU A 75 10.05 -7.27 -12.44
C LEU A 75 10.13 -8.55 -11.62
N ALA A 76 9.01 -9.25 -11.50
CA ALA A 76 8.98 -10.55 -10.84
C ALA A 76 9.03 -11.67 -11.90
N PRO A 77 10.12 -12.46 -11.98
CA PRO A 77 10.13 -13.69 -12.76
C PRO A 77 9.16 -14.69 -12.09
N SER A 78 8.07 -15.02 -12.78
CA SER A 78 7.10 -16.00 -12.31
C SER A 78 7.57 -17.41 -12.69
N ASP A 79 8.17 -18.13 -11.75
CA ASP A 79 8.42 -19.57 -11.89
C ASP A 79 7.11 -20.36 -11.73
N GLY A 80 6.23 -20.29 -12.74
CA GLY A 80 5.16 -21.22 -13.10
C GLY A 80 4.14 -21.74 -12.07
N ILE A 81 4.29 -21.48 -10.77
CA ILE A 81 3.54 -22.15 -9.70
C ILE A 81 2.90 -21.11 -8.75
N TRP A 82 3.57 -19.98 -8.47
CA TRP A 82 2.98 -18.88 -7.71
C TRP A 82 3.58 -17.54 -8.16
N GLY A 83 2.72 -16.61 -8.55
CA GLY A 83 3.05 -15.20 -8.80
C GLY A 83 1.90 -14.34 -8.30
N GLU A 84 2.19 -13.15 -7.80
CA GLU A 84 1.15 -12.23 -7.31
C GLU A 84 0.23 -11.83 -8.48
N HIS A 85 -1.08 -12.04 -8.32
CA HIS A 85 -2.06 -11.91 -9.40
C HIS A 85 -2.84 -10.59 -9.26
N GLU A 86 -2.30 -9.51 -9.81
CA GLU A 86 -3.12 -8.37 -10.24
C GLU A 86 -3.17 -8.33 -11.78
N THR A 87 -4.23 -8.93 -12.33
CA THR A 87 -4.72 -8.84 -13.73
C THR A 87 -3.65 -8.82 -14.83
N ALA A 88 -3.09 -10.00 -15.14
CA ALA A 88 -2.29 -10.20 -16.35
C ALA A 88 -3.20 -10.66 -17.51
N PHE A 89 -3.42 -9.81 -18.50
CA PHE A 89 -3.82 -10.24 -19.85
C PHE A 89 -2.66 -10.04 -20.82
N ILE A 90 -2.13 -11.17 -21.29
CA ILE A 90 -1.40 -11.45 -22.54
C ILE A 90 -0.08 -10.68 -22.75
N ASP A 91 1.05 -11.24 -22.29
CA ASP A 91 1.99 -12.00 -23.13
C ASP A 91 3.15 -12.52 -22.24
N SER A 92 3.68 -13.69 -22.56
CA SER A 92 4.68 -14.39 -21.75
C SER A 92 6.00 -13.63 -21.64
N LYS A 93 6.36 -13.17 -20.43
CA LYS A 93 7.65 -13.44 -19.73
C LYS A 93 7.99 -12.50 -18.58
N SER A 94 7.14 -11.54 -18.24
CA SER A 94 7.52 -10.52 -17.26
C SER A 94 6.29 -9.80 -16.75
N LEU A 95 5.90 -10.04 -15.50
CA LEU A 95 4.86 -9.26 -14.84
C LEU A 95 5.52 -8.01 -14.25
N HIS A 96 5.16 -6.84 -14.78
CA HIS A 96 5.57 -5.56 -14.21
C HIS A 96 4.65 -5.24 -13.04
N LEU A 97 5.18 -5.34 -11.83
CA LEU A 97 4.47 -4.98 -10.61
C LEU A 97 4.79 -3.53 -10.26
N VAL A 98 3.77 -2.80 -9.80
CA VAL A 98 3.87 -1.40 -9.39
C VAL A 98 3.35 -1.27 -7.97
N ASP A 99 4.27 -1.16 -7.03
CA ASP A 99 3.92 -0.92 -5.63
C ASP A 99 3.77 0.57 -5.37
N TYR A 100 2.72 0.93 -4.63
CA TYR A 100 2.50 2.28 -4.14
C TYR A 100 2.97 2.35 -2.69
N VAL A 101 4.00 3.14 -2.44
CA VAL A 101 4.50 3.34 -1.07
C VAL A 101 3.69 4.44 -0.40
N LEU A 102 2.90 4.05 0.60
CA LEU A 102 2.15 4.96 1.47
C LEU A 102 2.75 4.98 2.87
N ILE A 103 2.83 6.16 3.48
CA ILE A 103 3.22 6.37 4.86
C ILE A 103 2.07 7.02 5.61
N ILE A 104 1.79 6.52 6.81
CA ILE A 104 0.87 7.15 7.75
C ILE A 104 1.48 7.16 9.14
N ARG A 105 1.24 8.24 9.89
CA ARG A 105 1.64 8.36 11.29
C ARG A 105 0.37 8.54 12.12
N ALA A 106 -0.04 7.48 12.81
CA ALA A 106 -1.21 7.48 13.66
C ALA A 106 -0.96 6.62 14.92
N ASN A 107 -1.60 6.99 16.02
CA ASN A 107 -1.73 6.10 17.17
C ASN A 107 -3.00 5.27 16.97
N VAL A 108 -2.85 3.95 16.92
CA VAL A 108 -3.91 3.03 16.54
C VAL A 108 -4.04 1.91 17.57
N ASP A 109 -5.24 1.40 17.71
CA ASP A 109 -5.51 0.14 18.40
C ASP A 109 -5.37 -0.99 17.39
N ILE A 110 -4.80 -2.12 17.82
CA ILE A 110 -4.54 -3.27 16.96
C ILE A 110 -5.31 -4.48 17.47
N GLU A 111 -6.08 -5.11 16.58
CA GLU A 111 -6.76 -6.37 16.77
C GLU A 111 -6.33 -7.31 15.62
N ILE A 112 -5.22 -8.03 15.82
CA ILE A 112 -4.55 -8.80 14.76
C ILE A 112 -5.45 -9.94 14.28
N ASN A 113 -5.57 -10.08 12.96
CA ASN A 113 -6.12 -11.29 12.33
C ASN A 113 -5.01 -12.36 12.19
N PRO A 114 -5.04 -13.44 12.98
CA PRO A 114 -3.96 -14.44 12.99
C PRO A 114 -3.86 -15.26 11.70
N ASN A 115 -4.89 -15.25 10.85
CA ASN A 115 -4.84 -15.90 9.54
C ASN A 115 -4.00 -15.11 8.53
N GLU A 116 -3.83 -13.80 8.75
CA GLU A 116 -3.10 -12.91 7.85
C GLU A 116 -1.73 -12.52 8.43
N VAL A 117 -1.66 -12.28 9.75
CA VAL A 117 -0.47 -11.69 10.39
C VAL A 117 -0.02 -12.55 11.58
N LYS A 118 1.23 -13.01 11.53
CA LYS A 118 1.83 -13.86 12.57
C LYS A 118 2.26 -13.08 13.82
N ALA A 119 2.77 -11.86 13.65
CA ALA A 119 3.25 -11.01 14.73
C ALA A 119 3.33 -9.54 14.30
N VAL A 120 3.20 -8.64 15.26
CA VAL A 120 3.36 -7.19 15.07
C VAL A 120 4.31 -6.66 16.15
N GLU A 121 5.17 -5.73 15.76
CA GLU A 121 6.14 -5.09 16.66
C GLU A 121 6.38 -3.65 16.21
N TYR A 122 6.40 -2.72 17.16
CA TYR A 122 6.83 -1.35 16.91
C TYR A 122 8.33 -1.24 17.15
N LEU A 123 9.05 -0.68 16.18
CA LEU A 123 10.51 -0.58 16.21
C LEU A 123 10.94 0.88 16.12
N SER A 124 11.93 1.25 16.92
CA SER A 124 12.77 2.42 16.67
C SER A 124 13.67 2.19 15.46
N LEU A 125 14.28 3.26 14.96
CA LEU A 125 15.21 3.18 13.83
C LEU A 125 16.41 2.26 14.14
N GLU A 126 16.94 2.30 15.36
CA GLU A 126 18.07 1.46 15.74
C GLU A 126 17.67 -0.02 15.86
N GLU A 127 16.51 -0.31 16.46
CA GLU A 127 15.99 -1.69 16.53
C GLU A 127 15.71 -2.25 15.13
N LEU A 128 15.16 -1.44 14.23
CA LEU A 128 14.94 -1.83 12.84
C LEU A 128 16.26 -2.14 12.12
N ARG A 129 17.30 -1.31 12.30
CA ARG A 129 18.64 -1.57 11.72
C ARG A 129 19.23 -2.88 12.22
N LEU A 130 19.19 -3.11 13.53
CA LEU A 130 19.69 -4.34 14.14
C LEU A 130 18.96 -5.58 13.60
N LYS A 131 17.65 -5.47 13.34
CA LYS A 131 16.83 -6.55 12.79
C LYS A 131 17.17 -6.88 11.34
N PHE A 132 17.60 -5.90 10.54
CA PHE A 132 18.11 -6.15 9.19
C PHE A 132 19.50 -6.81 9.20
N GLU A 133 20.33 -6.54 10.20
CA GLU A 133 21.67 -7.13 10.34
C GLU A 133 21.61 -8.59 10.85
N ASN A 134 20.60 -8.92 11.65
CA ASN A 134 20.38 -10.27 12.17
C ASN A 134 18.93 -10.72 11.87
N PRO A 135 18.61 -11.08 10.63
CA PRO A 135 17.33 -11.69 10.31
C PRO A 135 17.30 -13.07 10.99
N GLY A 136 16.43 -13.21 12.00
CA GLY A 136 16.28 -14.45 12.78
C GLY A 136 15.86 -15.66 11.96
#